data_AF-A0A5B6TNK2-F1
#
_entry.id   AF-A0A5B6TNK2-F1
#
_cell.length_a   1.000
_cell.length_b   1.000
_cell.length_c   1.000
_cell.angle_alpha   90.00
_cell.angle_beta   90.00
_cell.angle_gamma   90.00
#
_symmetry.space_group_name_H-M   'P 1'
#
loop_
_entity.id
_entity.type
_entity.pdbx_description
1 polymer ?
#
loop_
_entity_poly.entity_id
_entity_poly.type
_entity_poly.pdbx_seq_one_letter_code
_entity_poly.pdbx_strand_id
1 'polypeptide(L)' 'MIVICQWVTKRFARIDSRSSILGTKGGARTNERAQVVKPDGSIIPGLYAAGLAMANPIGTRA' A
#
# COMPACT_ATOMS: atom_id res chain seq x y z
N MET A 1 10.04 27.58 50.45
CA MET A 1 9.01 26.84 49.69
C MET A 1 8.59 27.70 48.51
N ILE A 2 9.16 27.47 47.31
CA ILE A 2 8.64 27.86 45.99
C ILE A 2 9.55 27.10 45.00
N VAL A 3 9.14 25.87 44.68
CA VAL A 3 9.61 25.15 43.50
C VAL A 3 8.70 25.61 42.37
N ILE A 4 9.21 26.52 41.54
CA ILE A 4 8.52 26.96 40.33
C ILE A 4 8.72 25.86 39.29
N CYS A 5 7.63 25.12 39.07
CA CYS A 5 7.48 24.02 38.13
C CYS A 5 8.04 24.39 36.75
N GLN A 6 9.01 23.61 36.27
CA GLN A 6 9.67 23.79 34.98
C GLN A 6 8.65 23.74 33.83
N TRP A 7 8.59 24.80 33.03
CA TRP A 7 7.72 24.95 31.87
C TRP A 7 7.89 23.82 30.83
N VAL A 8 6.83 23.06 30.55
CA VAL A 8 6.80 22.08 29.45
C VAL A 8 6.63 22.83 28.12
N THR A 9 7.74 23.19 27.47
CA THR A 9 7.73 23.74 26.10
C THR A 9 7.55 22.62 25.08
N LYS A 10 6.35 22.02 24.99
CA LYS A 10 6.05 21.05 23.92
C LYS A 10 5.78 21.79 22.61
N ARG A 11 6.54 21.44 21.57
CA ARG A 11 6.31 21.94 20.20
C ARG A 11 5.13 21.17 19.60
N PHE A 12 4.11 21.90 19.16
CA PHE A 12 3.01 21.34 18.38
C PHE A 12 3.23 21.63 16.90
N ALA A 13 3.13 20.59 16.08
CA ALA A 13 3.12 20.71 14.62
C ALA A 13 1.71 20.42 14.09
N ARG A 14 1.27 21.19 13.10
CA ARG A 14 0.09 20.88 12.29
C ARG A 14 0.55 20.31 10.96
N ILE A 15 -0.09 19.22 10.54
CA ILE A 15 0.10 18.62 9.23
C ILE A 15 -1.25 18.67 8.52
N ASP A 16 -1.30 19.32 7.37
CA ASP A 16 -2.47 19.31 6.49
C ASP A 16 -2.38 18.10 5.56
N SER A 17 -3.33 17.19 5.65
CA SER A 17 -3.39 15.99 4.81
C SER A 17 -4.41 16.19 3.70
N ARG A 18 -3.95 16.04 2.47
CA ARG A 18 -4.81 16.05 1.27
C ARG A 18 -4.90 14.65 0.68
N SER A 19 -6.08 14.32 0.16
CA SER A 19 -6.28 13.07 -0.58
C SER A 19 -5.55 13.11 -1.93
N SER A 20 -4.96 11.99 -2.32
CA SER A 20 -4.34 11.79 -3.61
C SER A 20 -4.51 10.33 -4.04
N ILE A 21 -4.24 10.04 -5.32
CA ILE A 21 -4.22 8.67 -5.83
C ILE A 21 -3.00 7.93 -5.27
N LEU A 22 -3.23 6.83 -4.55
CA LEU A 22 -2.16 6.05 -3.92
C LEU A 22 -1.70 4.87 -4.79
N GLY A 23 -2.59 4.34 -5.63
CA GLY A 23 -2.32 3.19 -6.48
C GLY A 23 -3.59 2.57 -7.01
N THR A 24 -3.44 1.61 -7.92
CA THR A 24 -4.54 0.82 -8.48
C THR A 24 -4.62 -0.54 -7.79
N LYS A 25 -5.82 -1.13 -7.75
CA LYS A 25 -6.00 -2.51 -7.29
C LYS A 25 -5.84 -3.55 -8.40
N GLY A 26 -5.91 -3.10 -9.65
CA GLY A 26 -5.68 -3.95 -10.82
C GLY A 26 -4.20 -4.30 -11.00
N GLY A 27 -3.91 -5.11 -12.00
CA GLY A 27 -2.56 -5.55 -12.33
C GLY A 27 -2.57 -6.95 -12.96
N ALA A 28 -1.40 -7.53 -13.16
CA ALA A 28 -1.29 -8.89 -13.64
C ALA A 28 -1.79 -9.88 -12.59
N ARG A 29 -2.65 -10.82 -12.97
CA ARG A 29 -3.06 -11.90 -12.08
C ARG A 29 -1.87 -12.84 -11.87
N THR A 30 -1.59 -13.18 -10.62
CA THR A 30 -0.49 -14.08 -10.25
C THR A 30 -0.94 -15.22 -9.36
N ASN A 31 -0.16 -16.29 -9.33
CA ASN A 31 -0.31 -17.38 -8.37
C ASN A 31 0.49 -17.12 -7.07
N GLU A 32 0.45 -18.07 -6.13
CA GLU A 32 1.15 -18.01 -4.84
C GLU A 32 2.69 -17.86 -4.96
N ARG A 33 3.25 -18.12 -6.15
CA ARG A 33 4.69 -18.00 -6.46
C ARG A 33 5.02 -16.73 -7.24
N ALA A 34 4.09 -15.77 -7.31
CA ALA A 34 4.21 -14.53 -8.07
C ALA A 34 4.34 -14.71 -9.60
N GLN A 35 4.04 -15.89 -10.14
CA GLN A 35 4.04 -16.15 -11.58
C GLN A 35 2.78 -15.59 -12.21
N VAL A 36 2.91 -14.89 -13.34
CA VAL A 36 1.77 -14.33 -14.06
C VAL A 36 0.98 -15.45 -14.72
N VAL A 37 -0.34 -15.43 -14.53
CA VAL A 37 -1.28 -16.38 -15.12
C VAL A 37 -2.11 -15.71 -16.21
N LYS A 38 -2.35 -16.46 -17.27
CA LYS A 38 -3.28 -16.10 -18.35
C LYS A 38 -4.73 -16.24 -17.87
N PRO A 39 -5.71 -15.72 -18.63
CA PRO A 39 -7.14 -15.91 -18.32
C PRO A 39 -7.58 -17.37 -18.25
N ASP A 40 -6.91 -18.27 -18.98
CA ASP A 40 -7.15 -19.72 -18.96
C ASP A 40 -6.55 -20.43 -17.72
N GLY A 41 -5.84 -19.70 -16.86
CA GLY A 41 -5.17 -20.23 -15.66
C GLY A 41 -3.77 -20.80 -15.90
N SER A 42 -3.29 -20.87 -17.14
CA SER A 42 -1.92 -21.30 -17.45
C SER A 42 -0.90 -20.21 -17.10
N ILE A 43 0.30 -20.62 -16.71
CA ILE A 43 1.40 -19.69 -16.44
C ILE A 43 1.97 -19.11 -17.73
N ILE A 44 2.49 -17.89 -17.66
CA ILE A 44 3.38 -17.33 -18.69
C ILE A 44 4.83 -17.61 -18.25
N PRO A 45 5.57 -18.52 -18.90
CA PRO A 45 6.91 -18.90 -18.46
C PRO A 45 7.87 -17.70 -18.41
N GLY A 46 8.60 -17.55 -17.30
CA GLY A 46 9.55 -16.46 -17.10
C GLY A 46 8.94 -15.12 -16.70
N LEU A 47 7.60 -14.98 -16.68
CA LEU A 47 6.94 -13.74 -16.30
C LEU A 47 6.44 -13.78 -14.86
N TYR A 48 6.92 -12.83 -14.06
CA TYR A 48 6.59 -12.68 -12.64
C TYR A 48 6.16 -11.24 -12.37
N ALA A 49 5.22 -11.05 -11.44
CA ALA A 49 4.77 -9.72 -11.01
C ALA A 49 4.56 -9.67 -9.49
N ALA A 50 4.95 -8.55 -8.87
CA ALA A 50 4.83 -8.31 -7.43
C ALA A 50 4.54 -6.84 -7.15
N GLY A 51 4.00 -6.54 -5.95
CA GLY A 51 3.72 -5.17 -5.52
C GLY A 51 2.56 -4.53 -6.30
N LEU A 52 2.63 -3.22 -6.59
CA LEU A 52 1.55 -2.52 -7.31
C LEU A 52 1.35 -3.00 -8.76
N ALA A 53 2.28 -3.78 -9.32
CA ALA A 53 2.15 -4.35 -10.65
C ALA A 53 1.23 -5.59 -10.70
N MET A 54 0.99 -6.26 -9.56
CA MET A 54 0.13 -7.44 -9.48
C MET A 54 -1.30 -7.06 -9.10
N ALA A 55 -2.26 -7.86 -9.55
CA ALA A 55 -3.64 -7.74 -9.10
C ALA A 55 -3.74 -8.03 -7.59
N ASN A 56 -4.40 -7.15 -6.86
CA ASN A 56 -4.58 -7.30 -5.42
C ASN A 56 -5.63 -8.40 -5.14
N PRO A 57 -5.40 -9.33 -4.17
CA PRO A 57 -6.37 -10.36 -3.83
C PRO A 57 -7.67 -9.79 -3.23
N ILE A 58 -7.64 -8.57 -2.71
CA ILE A 58 -8.80 -7.88 -2.15
C ILE A 58 -9.39 -6.97 -3.24
N GLY A 59 -10.22 -7.56 -4.10
CA GLY A 59 -10.96 -6.84 -5.13
C GLY A 59 -12.18 -6.12 -4.54
N THR A 60 -12.43 -4.89 -4.98
CA THR A 60 -13.77 -4.29 -4.92
C THR A 60 -14.52 -4.76 -6.16
N ARG A 61 -15.64 -5.46 -5.99
CA ARG A 61 -16.53 -5.83 -7.10
C ARG A 61 -16.92 -4.53 -7.82
N ALA A 62 -16.50 -4.37 -9.06
CA ALA A 62 -17.10 -3.42 -9.98
C ALA A 62 -18.27 -4.10 -10.66
#